data_AF-A0A158E2V3-F1
#
_entry.id   AF-A0A158E2V3-F1
#
_cell.length_a   1.000
_cell.length_b   1.000
_cell.length_c   1.000
_cell.angle_alpha   90.00
_cell.angle_beta   90.00
_cell.angle_gamma   90.00
#
_symmetry.space_group_name_H-M   'P 1'
#
loop_
_entity.id
_entity.type
_entity.pdbx_description
1 polymer ?
#
loop_
_entity_poly.entity_id
_entity_poly.type
_entity_poly.pdbx_seq_one_letter_code
_entity_poly.pdbx_strand_id
1 'polypeptide(L)'
;MRPYVTNRNTDGSEDIGLMQINSSWLPKLGRFGITRQHLFDACVNAYVGTWILASNIKQFGPTWKAVGAYNAVSSNKQLIYANNIYRRLQRAN
;
A
#
# COMPACT_ATOMS: atom_id res chain seq x y z
N MET A 1 -8.59 0.56 13.66
CA MET A 1 -8.55 1.00 12.24
C MET A 1 -9.87 0.62 11.57
N ARG A 2 -10.33 1.35 10.55
CA ARG A 2 -11.61 1.10 9.85
C ARG A 2 -11.33 0.40 8.51
N PRO A 3 -11.76 -0.86 8.30
CA PRO A 3 -11.45 -1.60 7.06
C PRO A 3 -12.35 -1.24 5.88
N TYR A 4 -13.46 -0.54 6.12
CA TYR A 4 -14.40 -0.09 5.08
C TYR A 4 -14.16 1.38 4.72
N VAL A 5 -12.93 1.70 4.29
CA VAL A 5 -12.55 3.07 3.87
C VAL A 5 -12.05 3.03 2.44
N THR A 6 -12.52 3.96 1.63
CA THR A 6 -12.02 4.20 0.28
C THR A 6 -11.63 5.67 0.13
N ASN A 7 -10.45 5.93 -0.42
CA ASN A 7 -10.04 7.28 -0.82
C ASN A 7 -9.87 7.32 -2.33
N ARG A 8 -10.44 8.32 -3.00
CA ARG A 8 -10.35 8.48 -4.45
C ARG A 8 -9.21 9.44 -4.80
N ASN A 9 -8.34 9.01 -5.70
CA ASN A 9 -7.21 9.79 -6.18
C ASN A 9 -7.60 10.64 -7.41
N THR A 10 -6.83 11.69 -7.67
CA THR A 10 -7.06 12.61 -8.79
C THR A 10 -6.91 11.95 -10.17
N ASP A 11 -6.17 10.84 -10.25
CA ASP A 11 -6.00 10.04 -11.47
C ASP A 11 -7.13 9.02 -11.68
N GLY A 12 -8.14 9.01 -10.81
CA GLY A 12 -9.27 8.08 -10.88
C GLY A 12 -9.04 6.74 -10.20
N SER A 13 -7.82 6.44 -9.73
CA SER A 13 -7.57 5.28 -8.88
C SER A 13 -8.17 5.48 -7.48
N GLU A 14 -8.27 4.40 -6.71
CA GLU A 14 -8.82 4.43 -5.36
C GLU A 14 -7.96 3.61 -4.41
N ASP A 15 -7.74 4.11 -3.20
CA ASP A 15 -7.05 3.39 -2.14
C ASP A 15 -8.08 2.70 -1.23
N ILE A 16 -8.00 1.36 -1.17
CA ILE A 16 -9.08 0.51 -0.67
C ILE A 16 -8.66 -0.14 0.66
N GLY A 17 -9.54 0.00 1.64
CA GLY A 17 -9.55 -0.74 2.89
C GLY A 17 -8.41 -0.41 3.86
N LEU A 18 -8.12 -1.36 4.75
CA LEU A 18 -7.27 -1.17 5.94
C LEU A 18 -5.88 -0.56 5.64
N MET A 19 -5.15 -1.15 4.70
CA MET A 19 -3.82 -0.76 4.27
C MET A 19 -3.83 0.14 3.04
N GLN A 20 -5.02 0.63 2.63
CA GLN A 20 -5.16 1.60 1.55
C GLN A 20 -4.52 1.08 0.24
N ILE A 21 -4.89 -0.13 -0.18
CA ILE A 21 -4.37 -0.76 -1.39
C ILE A 21 -4.92 -0.03 -2.60
N ASN A 22 -4.05 0.53 -3.42
CA ASN A 22 -4.45 1.24 -4.63
C ASN A 22 -5.09 0.28 -5.66
N SER A 23 -6.17 0.72 -6.30
CA SER A 23 -6.95 -0.06 -7.26
C SER A 23 -6.17 -0.49 -8.51
N SER A 24 -5.02 0.14 -8.80
CA SER A 24 -4.10 -0.31 -9.85
C SER A 24 -3.54 -1.72 -9.63
N TRP A 25 -3.60 -2.26 -8.41
CA TRP A 25 -3.19 -3.64 -8.12
C TRP A 25 -4.25 -4.68 -8.53
N LEU A 26 -5.51 -4.28 -8.73
CA LEU A 26 -6.62 -5.20 -8.98
C LEU A 26 -6.40 -6.15 -10.19
N PRO A 27 -5.84 -5.72 -11.34
CA PRO A 27 -5.55 -6.63 -12.44
C PRO A 27 -4.55 -7.73 -12.08
N LYS A 28 -3.56 -7.43 -11.23
CA LYS A 28 -2.58 -8.43 -10.77
C LYS A 28 -3.18 -9.34 -9.71
N LEU A 29 -3.94 -8.78 -8.77
CA LEU A 29 -4.62 -9.50 -7.70
C LEU A 29 -5.72 -10.43 -8.22
N GLY A 30 -6.41 -10.04 -9.29
CA GLY A 30 -7.41 -10.86 -9.95
C GLY A 30 -6.87 -12.20 -10.46
N ARG A 31 -5.57 -12.30 -10.78
CA ARG A 31 -4.91 -13.56 -11.15
C ARG A 31 -4.87 -14.58 -10.00
N PHE A 32 -5.04 -14.12 -8.77
CA PHE A 32 -5.14 -14.94 -7.56
C PHE A 32 -6.58 -15.05 -7.04
N GLY A 33 -7.58 -14.63 -7.82
CA GLY A 33 -8.98 -14.61 -7.40
C GLY A 33 -9.33 -13.50 -6.40
N ILE A 34 -8.44 -12.53 -6.19
CA ILE A 34 -8.69 -11.41 -5.26
C ILE A 34 -9.41 -10.28 -6.01
N THR A 35 -10.65 -10.01 -5.61
CA THR A 35 -11.48 -8.92 -6.15
C THR A 35 -11.40 -7.68 -5.28
N ARG A 36 -11.92 -6.55 -5.78
CA ARG A 36 -12.10 -5.32 -5.00
C ARG A 36 -12.82 -5.58 -3.68
N GLN A 37 -13.89 -6.39 -3.71
CA GLN A 37 -14.71 -6.64 -2.52
C GLN A 37 -13.91 -7.34 -1.41
N HIS A 38 -13.00 -8.25 -1.77
CA HIS A 38 -12.14 -8.92 -0.80
C HIS A 38 -11.22 -7.94 -0.06
N LEU A 39 -10.88 -6.80 -0.65
CA LEU A 39 -10.04 -5.78 0.01
C LEU A 39 -10.78 -5.02 1.12
N PHE A 40 -12.08 -5.22 1.32
CA PHE A 40 -12.79 -4.70 2.49
C PHE A 40 -12.75 -5.63 3.70
N ASP A 41 -12.34 -6.88 3.53
CA ASP A 41 -11.99 -7.75 4.66
C ASP A 41 -10.63 -7.31 5.22
N ALA A 42 -10.58 -7.03 6.52
CA ALA A 42 -9.39 -6.48 7.17
C ALA A 42 -8.19 -7.43 7.08
N CYS A 43 -8.41 -8.73 7.23
CA CYS A 43 -7.36 -9.74 7.22
C CYS A 43 -6.81 -9.93 5.81
N VAL A 44 -7.68 -10.02 4.81
CA VAL A 44 -7.28 -10.10 3.40
C VAL A 44 -6.52 -8.84 2.99
N ASN A 45 -7.02 -7.67 3.35
CA ASN A 45 -6.35 -6.40 3.04
C ASN A 45 -4.97 -6.31 3.70
N ALA A 46 -4.86 -6.68 4.98
CA ALA A 46 -3.58 -6.73 5.68
C ALA A 46 -2.58 -7.68 5.02
N TYR A 47 -3.04 -8.88 4.63
CA TYR A 47 -2.21 -9.87 3.97
C TYR A 47 -1.73 -9.38 2.60
N VAL A 48 -2.64 -8.83 1.79
CA VAL A 48 -2.30 -8.30 0.45
C VAL A 48 -1.35 -7.11 0.56
N GLY A 49 -1.60 -6.15 1.46
CA GLY A 49 -0.72 -5.01 1.65
C GLY A 49 0.67 -5.43 2.10
N THR A 50 0.76 -6.41 3.01
CA THR A 50 2.04 -7.00 3.43
C THR A 50 2.73 -7.73 2.28
N TRP A 51 2.00 -8.46 1.45
CA TRP A 51 2.54 -9.12 0.26
C TRP A 51 3.10 -8.12 -0.77
N ILE A 52 2.42 -7.00 -0.99
CA ILE A 52 2.91 -5.90 -1.84
C ILE A 52 4.21 -5.32 -1.26
N LEU A 53 4.22 -5.01 0.04
CA LEU A 53 5.41 -4.48 0.72
C LEU A 53 6.59 -5.47 0.65
N ALA A 54 6.34 -6.76 0.87
CA ALA A 54 7.34 -7.81 0.75
C ALA A 54 7.90 -7.91 -0.69
N SER A 55 7.05 -7.73 -1.71
CA SER A 55 7.51 -7.66 -3.10
C SER A 55 8.44 -6.46 -3.34
N ASN A 56 8.15 -5.31 -2.74
CA ASN A 56 9.02 -4.13 -2.85
C ASN A 56 10.35 -4.33 -2.10
N ILE A 57 10.32 -4.98 -0.93
CA ILE A 57 11.53 -5.34 -0.19
C ILE A 57 12.38 -6.32 -0.99
N LYS A 58 11.76 -7.32 -1.64
CA LYS A 58 12.47 -8.24 -2.52
C LYS A 58 13.17 -7.51 -3.69
N GLN A 59 12.56 -6.45 -4.21
CA GLN A 59 13.10 -5.70 -5.34
C GLN A 59 14.18 -4.68 -4.94
N PHE A 60 13.99 -3.97 -3.82
CA PHE A 60 14.82 -2.81 -3.44
C PHE A 60 15.64 -3.03 -2.15
N GLY A 61 15.59 -4.24 -1.58
CA GLY A 61 16.12 -4.54 -0.25
C GLY A 61 15.25 -3.97 0.88
N PRO A 62 15.57 -4.29 2.14
CA PRO A 62 14.87 -3.78 3.32
C PRO A 62 15.25 -2.32 3.60
N THR A 63 14.84 -1.42 2.70
CA THR A 63 15.23 0.00 2.69
C THR A 63 14.01 0.92 2.70
N TRP A 64 14.21 2.20 3.04
CA TRP A 64 13.17 3.23 2.92
C TRP A 64 12.62 3.38 1.49
N LYS A 65 13.41 3.00 0.47
CA LYS A 65 12.94 2.94 -0.91
C LYS A 65 11.83 1.92 -1.09
N ALA A 66 11.92 0.74 -0.46
CA ALA A 66 10.85 -0.26 -0.52
C ALA A 66 9.54 0.24 0.13
N VAL A 67 9.67 0.96 1.26
CA VAL A 67 8.52 1.61 1.93
C VAL A 67 7.91 2.69 1.05
N GLY A 68 8.74 3.56 0.45
CA GLY A 68 8.27 4.59 -0.48
C GLY A 68 7.57 4.01 -1.70
N ALA A 69 8.14 2.96 -2.29
CA ALA A 69 7.62 2.28 -3.47
C ALA A 69 6.24 1.63 -3.26
N TYR A 70 5.83 1.40 -1.99
CA TYR A 70 4.48 0.94 -1.68
C TYR A 70 3.42 1.98 -2.07
N ASN A 71 3.74 3.26 -1.88
CA ASN A 71 2.77 4.35 -2.07
C ASN A 71 2.85 5.02 -3.45
N ALA A 72 4.01 5.04 -4.10
CA ALA A 72 4.19 5.79 -5.34
C ALA A 72 5.26 5.20 -6.26
N VAL A 73 5.12 5.45 -7.57
CA VAL A 73 6.15 5.13 -8.57
C VAL A 73 7.21 6.24 -8.67
N SER A 74 6.83 7.50 -8.46
CA SER A 74 7.76 8.65 -8.54
C SER A 74 8.71 8.69 -7.35
N SER A 75 10.03 8.72 -7.61
CA SER A 75 11.07 8.76 -6.58
C SER A 75 10.89 9.90 -5.57
N ASN A 76 10.47 11.08 -6.02
CA ASN A 76 10.24 12.23 -5.11
C ASN A 76 9.06 11.95 -4.15
N LYS A 77 7.97 11.38 -4.66
CA LYS A 77 6.80 11.00 -3.83
C LYS A 77 7.15 9.86 -2.86
N GLN A 78 7.93 8.88 -3.32
CA GLN A 78 8.44 7.78 -2.48
C GLN A 78 9.22 8.31 -1.28
N LEU A 79 10.15 9.26 -1.51
CA LEU A 79 10.96 9.85 -0.44
C LEU A 79 10.10 10.66 0.54
N ILE A 80 9.16 11.46 0.06
CA ILE A 80 8.22 12.21 0.91
C ILE A 80 7.42 11.25 1.80
N TYR A 81 6.85 10.21 1.22
CA TYR A 81 6.08 9.21 1.95
C TYR A 81 6.94 8.49 2.99
N ALA A 82 8.11 7.98 2.60
CA ALA A 82 9.03 7.29 3.51
C ALA A 82 9.44 8.19 4.69
N ASN A 83 9.74 9.46 4.44
CA ASN A 83 10.08 10.43 5.49
C ASN A 83 8.90 10.73 6.44
N ASN A 84 7.67 10.70 5.93
CA ASN A 84 6.48 10.87 6.77
C ASN A 84 6.28 9.65 7.69
N ILE A 85 6.51 8.43 7.19
CA ILE A 85 6.45 7.21 8.01
C ILE A 85 7.57 7.21 9.05
N TYR A 86 8.81 7.53 8.65
CA TYR A 86 9.95 7.61 9.57
C TYR A 86 9.67 8.58 10.72
N ARG A 87 9.19 9.79 10.42
CA ARG A 87 8.83 10.79 11.44
C ARG A 87 7.73 10.33 12.39
N ARG A 88 6.79 9.50 11.93
CA ARG A 88 5.75 8.92 12.80
C ARG A 88 6.32 7.85 13.73
N LEU A 89 7.19 6.98 13.23
CA LEU A 89 7.86 5.95 14.04
C LEU A 89 8.75 6.56 15.12
N GLN A 90 9.49 7.62 14.80
CA GLN A 90 10.33 8.33 15.77
C GLN A 90 9.55 9.00 16.92
N ARG A 91 8.25 9.27 16.74
CA ARG A 91 7.38 9.83 17.79
C ARG A 91 6.66 8.77 18.61
N ALA A 92 6.64 7.53 18.12
CA ALA A 92 5.98 6.41 18.78
C ALA A 92 6.92 5.63 19.70
N ASN A 93 8.23 5.90 19.61
CA ASN A 93 9.28 5.45 20.51
C ASN A 93 9.62 6.57 21.51
#